data_AF-A0A1I5DY50-F1
#
_entry.id   AF-A0A1I5DY50-F1
#
_cell.length_a   1.000
_cell.length_b   1.000
_cell.length_c   1.000
_cell.angle_alpha   90.00
_cell.angle_beta   90.00
_cell.angle_gamma   90.00
#
_symmetry.space_group_name_H-M   'P 1'
#
loop_
_entity.id
_entity.type
_entity.pdbx_description
1 polymer ?
#
loop_
_entity_poly.entity_id
_entity_poly.type
_entity_poly.pdbx_seq_one_letter_code
_entity_poly.pdbx_strand_id
1 'polypeptide(L)'
;MGQALVRIDDMMAVKADLAARIAAIDVRAPYSRPCDIATEIDAIRVIAHTNGLNPAVTVAHFVDSALSRGEHGALVHGWLSILRDAVGCERQDVQACHAFAAACSVRLAG
;
A
#
# COMPACT_ATOMS: atom_id res chain seq x y z
N MET A 1 -6.86 31.04 7.09
CA MET A 1 -6.06 30.43 6.00
C MET A 1 -5.06 29.36 6.44
N GLY A 2 -4.74 29.17 7.74
CA GLY A 2 -3.73 28.20 8.20
C GLY A 2 -4.15 26.71 8.30
N GLN A 3 -5.45 26.39 8.34
CA GLN A 3 -5.93 25.02 8.59
C GLN A 3 -5.79 24.06 7.40
N ALA A 4 -5.69 24.58 6.17
CA ALA A 4 -5.56 23.76 4.97
C ALA A 4 -4.13 23.27 4.75
N LEU A 5 -3.12 24.10 5.08
CA LEU A 5 -1.70 23.73 4.96
C LEU A 5 -1.28 22.69 5.99
N VAL A 6 -1.74 22.81 7.24
CA VAL A 6 -1.46 21.82 8.30
C VAL A 6 -1.93 20.43 7.89
N ARG A 7 -3.17 20.30 7.39
CA ARG A 7 -3.71 19.02 6.94
C ARG A 7 -2.97 18.39 5.76
N ILE A 8 -2.36 19.19 4.90
CA ILE A 8 -1.55 18.70 3.77
C ILE A 8 -0.22 18.16 4.29
N ASP A 9 0.41 18.87 5.24
CA ASP A 9 1.65 18.43 5.91
C ASP A 9 1.43 17.14 6.70
N ASP A 10 0.35 17.05 7.48
CA ASP A 10 -0.05 15.83 8.20
C ASP A 10 -0.18 14.64 7.25
N MET A 11 -0.83 14.85 6.10
CA MET A 11 -1.04 13.79 5.11
C MET A 11 0.25 13.40 4.39
N MET A 12 1.14 14.35 4.11
CA MET A 12 2.48 14.06 3.57
C MET A 12 3.33 13.28 4.57
N ALA A 13 3.27 13.63 5.86
CA ALA A 13 3.94 12.92 6.93
C ALA A 13 3.43 11.48 7.06
N VAL A 14 2.10 11.27 7.01
CA VAL A 14 1.49 9.94 7.00
C VAL A 14 1.92 9.12 5.79
N LYS A 15 1.95 9.72 4.59
CA LYS A 15 2.43 9.02 3.38
C LYS A 15 3.89 8.63 3.50
N ALA A 16 4.74 9.52 4.03
CA ALA A 16 6.15 9.24 4.25
C ALA A 16 6.38 8.12 5.27
N ASP A 17 5.62 8.12 6.38
CA ASP A 17 5.63 7.03 7.37
C ASP A 17 5.24 5.68 6.74
N LEU A 18 4.10 5.64 6.04
CA LEU A 18 3.62 4.43 5.38
C LEU A 18 4.65 3.93 4.35
N ALA A 19 5.22 4.83 3.54
CA ALA A 19 6.27 4.46 2.59
C ALA A 19 7.49 3.86 3.30
N ALA A 20 7.98 4.49 4.38
CA ALA A 20 9.10 3.99 5.16
C ALA A 20 8.83 2.59 5.73
N ARG A 21 7.63 2.35 6.27
CA ARG A 21 7.19 1.05 6.77
C ARG A 21 7.15 -0.01 5.65
N ILE A 22 6.66 0.35 4.47
CA ILE A 22 6.65 -0.54 3.29
C ILE A 22 8.07 -0.94 2.87
N ALA A 23 9.04 -0.01 2.87
CA ALA A 23 10.43 -0.39 2.57
C ALA A 23 11.05 -1.27 3.65
N ALA A 24 10.75 -1.02 4.93
CA ALA A 24 11.20 -1.90 6.00
C ALA A 24 10.62 -3.31 5.82
N ILE A 25 9.34 -3.43 5.42
CA ILE A 25 8.72 -4.71 5.04
C ILE A 25 9.46 -5.34 3.86
N ASP A 26 9.73 -4.59 2.79
CA ASP A 26 10.40 -5.10 1.60
C ASP A 26 11.79 -5.68 1.90
N VAL A 27 12.59 -4.97 2.71
CA VAL A 27 13.93 -5.45 3.12
C VAL A 27 13.84 -6.73 3.95
N ARG A 28 12.83 -6.87 4.81
CA ARG A 28 12.66 -8.06 5.66
C ARG A 28 11.81 -9.16 5.03
N ALA A 29 11.11 -8.89 3.92
CA ALA A 29 10.22 -9.82 3.24
C ALA A 29 10.88 -11.18 2.92
N PRO A 30 12.14 -11.25 2.42
CA PRO A 30 12.79 -12.53 2.17
C PRO A 30 13.12 -13.34 3.44
N TYR A 31 13.13 -12.70 4.60
CA TYR A 31 13.45 -13.32 5.90
C TYR A 31 12.22 -13.50 6.81
N SER A 32 11.08 -12.94 6.44
CA SER A 32 9.86 -12.91 7.25
C SER A 32 8.87 -13.96 6.79
N ARG A 33 8.06 -14.45 7.73
CA ARG A 33 6.95 -15.33 7.39
C ARG A 33 5.87 -14.53 6.67
N PRO A 34 5.12 -15.15 5.74
CA PRO A 34 4.05 -14.47 5.03
C PRO A 34 2.95 -13.93 5.97
N CYS A 35 2.71 -14.60 7.10
CA CYS A 35 1.77 -14.14 8.12
C CYS A 35 2.20 -12.82 8.80
N ASP A 36 3.51 -12.65 9.06
CA ASP A 36 4.07 -11.42 9.61
C ASP A 36 3.97 -10.27 8.60
N ILE A 37 4.23 -10.56 7.33
CA ILE A 37 4.09 -9.58 6.24
C ILE A 37 2.63 -9.15 6.11
N ALA A 38 1.68 -10.11 6.11
CA ALA A 38 0.25 -9.82 6.02
C ALA A 38 -0.23 -8.93 7.18
N THR A 39 0.19 -9.23 8.41
CA THR A 39 -0.17 -8.43 9.60
C THR A 39 0.30 -6.98 9.47
N GLU A 40 1.51 -6.77 8.96
CA GLU A 40 2.09 -5.45 8.82
C GLU A 40 1.48 -4.66 7.65
N ILE A 41 1.10 -5.34 6.57
CA ILE A 41 0.33 -4.76 5.46
C ILE A 41 -1.07 -4.36 5.91
N ASP A 42 -1.73 -5.16 6.76
CA ASP A 42 -3.02 -4.82 7.34
C ASP A 42 -2.93 -3.58 8.25
N ALA A 43 -1.89 -3.47 9.07
CA ALA A 43 -1.66 -2.28 9.89
C ALA A 43 -1.49 -1.01 9.03
N ILE A 44 -0.76 -1.09 7.92
CA ILE A 44 -0.61 -0.01 6.94
C ILE A 44 -1.97 0.34 6.33
N ARG A 45 -2.78 -0.67 5.98
CA ARG A 45 -4.12 -0.50 5.41
C ARG A 45 -5.07 0.22 6.37
N VAL A 46 -5.07 -0.13 7.66
CA VAL A 46 -5.90 0.53 8.67
C VAL A 46 -5.56 2.01 8.80
N ILE A 47 -4.27 2.34 8.79
CA ILE A 47 -3.79 3.72 8.88
C ILE A 47 -4.14 4.49 7.60
N ALA A 48 -3.92 3.89 6.44
CA ALA A 48 -4.31 4.45 5.16
C ALA A 48 -5.81 4.75 5.09
N HIS A 49 -6.65 3.79 5.51
CA HIS A 49 -8.10 3.94 5.54
C HIS A 49 -8.54 5.06 6.49
N THR A 50 -7.95 5.13 7.69
CA THR A 50 -8.24 6.19 8.68
C THR A 50 -7.92 7.59 8.14
N ASN A 51 -6.90 7.69 7.28
CA ASN A 51 -6.48 8.95 6.66
C ASN A 51 -7.13 9.21 5.29
N GLY A 52 -8.06 8.36 4.83
CA GLY A 52 -8.75 8.53 3.54
C GLY A 52 -7.90 8.19 2.31
N LEU A 53 -6.79 7.47 2.47
CA LEU A 53 -5.88 7.06 1.39
C LEU A 53 -6.44 5.83 0.63
N ASN A 54 -7.56 6.00 -0.09
CA ASN A 54 -8.24 4.94 -0.82
C ASN A 54 -7.37 4.08 -1.77
N PRO A 55 -6.46 4.63 -2.59
CA PRO A 55 -5.67 3.80 -3.50
C PRO A 55 -4.72 2.85 -2.75
N ALA A 56 -4.18 3.28 -1.61
CA ALA A 56 -3.32 2.45 -0.76
C ALA A 56 -4.11 1.29 -0.13
N VAL A 57 -5.37 1.54 0.28
CA VAL A 57 -6.25 0.51 0.83
C VAL A 57 -6.57 -0.57 -0.21
N THR A 58 -6.86 -0.17 -1.46
CA THR A 58 -7.14 -1.10 -2.57
C THR A 58 -5.94 -1.99 -2.87
N VAL A 59 -4.74 -1.42 -2.98
CA VAL A 59 -3.53 -2.20 -3.24
C VAL A 59 -3.21 -3.11 -2.05
N ALA A 60 -3.31 -2.63 -0.82
CA ALA A 60 -3.04 -3.43 0.38
C ALA A 60 -3.98 -4.64 0.51
N HIS A 61 -5.28 -4.44 0.26
CA HIS A 61 -6.27 -5.53 0.20
C HIS A 61 -5.91 -6.62 -0.80
N PHE A 62 -5.39 -6.19 -1.94
CA PHE A 62 -5.02 -7.08 -3.00
C PHE A 62 -3.78 -7.89 -2.63
N VAL A 63 -2.77 -7.25 -2.02
CA VAL A 63 -1.57 -7.94 -1.50
C VAL A 63 -1.96 -8.97 -0.45
N ASP A 64 -2.85 -8.61 0.48
CA ASP A 64 -3.39 -9.53 1.50
C ASP A 64 -4.09 -10.74 0.86
N SER A 65 -4.92 -10.51 -0.16
CA SER A 65 -5.59 -11.59 -0.89
C SER A 65 -4.61 -12.53 -1.60
N ALA A 66 -3.52 -12.01 -2.16
CA ALA A 66 -2.47 -12.81 -2.80
C ALA A 66 -1.65 -13.62 -1.78
N LEU A 67 -1.28 -13.00 -0.66
CA LEU A 67 -0.62 -13.68 0.46
C LEU A 67 -1.49 -14.81 1.03
N SER A 68 -2.80 -14.57 1.18
CA SER A 68 -3.77 -15.58 1.66
C SER A 68 -3.88 -16.79 0.72
N ARG A 69 -3.70 -16.58 -0.60
CA ARG A 69 -3.64 -17.67 -1.61
C ARG A 69 -2.35 -18.48 -1.58
N GLY A 70 -1.36 -18.05 -0.80
CA GLY A 70 -0.05 -18.69 -0.73
C GLY A 70 0.95 -18.19 -1.76
N GLU A 71 0.68 -17.05 -2.40
CA GLU A 71 1.60 -16.40 -3.34
C GLU A 71 2.70 -15.68 -2.54
N HIS A 72 3.91 -16.26 -2.51
CA HIS A 72 5.04 -15.74 -1.74
C HIS A 72 6.33 -15.71 -2.59
N GLY A 73 7.31 -14.90 -2.18
CA GLY A 73 8.62 -14.82 -2.83
C GLY A 73 8.77 -13.60 -3.75
N ALA A 74 9.37 -13.76 -4.93
CA ALA A 74 9.72 -12.65 -5.83
C ALA A 74 8.54 -11.72 -6.19
N LEU A 75 7.31 -12.24 -6.17
CA LEU A 75 6.10 -11.46 -6.39
C LEU A 75 5.83 -10.46 -5.27
N VAL A 76 6.16 -10.78 -4.01
CA VAL A 76 5.91 -9.91 -2.84
C VAL A 76 6.64 -8.58 -2.97
N HIS A 77 7.89 -8.59 -3.46
CA HIS A 77 8.67 -7.38 -3.72
C HIS A 77 8.00 -6.50 -4.78
N GLY A 78 7.47 -7.12 -5.84
CA GLY A 78 6.72 -6.40 -6.88
C GLY A 78 5.45 -5.74 -6.33
N TRP A 79 4.72 -6.43 -5.45
CA TRP A 79 3.52 -5.91 -4.82
C TRP A 79 3.81 -4.79 -3.81
N LEU A 80 4.88 -4.93 -3.01
CA LEU A 80 5.35 -3.90 -2.06
C LEU A 80 5.83 -2.65 -2.78
N SER A 81 6.52 -2.81 -3.92
CA SER A 81 6.92 -1.69 -4.78
C SER A 81 5.70 -0.92 -5.32
N ILE A 82 4.66 -1.62 -5.77
CA ILE A 82 3.40 -1.00 -6.23
C ILE A 82 2.67 -0.30 -5.07
N LEU A 83 2.63 -0.91 -3.88
CA LEU A 83 2.01 -0.29 -2.71
C LEU A 83 2.73 1.01 -2.31
N ARG A 84 4.07 1.00 -2.34
CA ARG A 84 4.89 2.19 -2.08
C ARG A 84 4.64 3.31 -3.09
N ASP A 85 4.52 2.98 -4.38
CA ASP A 85 4.18 3.94 -5.43
C ASP A 85 2.78 4.55 -5.22
N ALA A 86 1.80 3.72 -4.90
CA ALA A 86 0.43 4.17 -4.61
C ALA A 86 0.34 5.10 -3.39
N VAL A 87 1.15 4.84 -2.35
CA VAL A 87 1.25 5.70 -1.15
C VAL A 87 1.94 7.03 -1.48
N GLY A 88 2.98 7.01 -2.31
CA GLY A 88 3.72 8.19 -2.74
C GLY A 88 2.98 9.06 -3.77
N CYS A 89 1.92 8.54 -4.41
CA CYS A 89 1.19 9.27 -5.43
C CYS A 89 0.52 10.54 -4.87
N GLU A 90 0.82 11.68 -5.48
CA GLU A 90 0.23 12.98 -5.14
C GLU A 90 -1.27 13.02 -5.46
N ARG A 91 -1.71 12.28 -6.48
CA ARG A 91 -3.14 12.12 -6.81
C ARG A 91 -3.72 10.88 -6.15
N GLN A 92 -4.51 11.11 -5.10
CA GLN A 92 -5.33 10.07 -4.48
C GLN A 92 -6.80 10.15 -4.90
N ASP A 93 -7.04 10.73 -6.07
CA ASP A 93 -8.36 10.85 -6.66
C ASP A 93 -8.92 9.48 -7.10
N VAL A 94 -10.25 9.40 -7.25
CA VAL A 94 -10.98 8.21 -7.69
C VAL A 94 -10.41 7.65 -9.00
N GLN A 95 -9.91 8.49 -9.91
CA GLN A 95 -9.25 8.03 -11.14
C GLN A 95 -7.98 7.20 -10.88
N ALA A 96 -7.14 7.61 -9.91
CA ALA A 96 -5.94 6.86 -9.56
C ALA A 96 -6.32 5.50 -8.95
N CYS A 97 -7.32 5.49 -8.07
CA CYS A 97 -7.88 4.25 -7.52
C CYS A 97 -8.36 3.29 -8.64
N HIS A 98 -9.06 3.81 -9.65
CA HIS A 98 -9.57 3.01 -10.77
C HIS A 98 -8.45 2.48 -11.67
N ALA A 99 -7.40 3.27 -11.91
CA ALA A 99 -6.23 2.85 -12.69
C ALA A 99 -5.45 1.72 -11.98
N PHE A 100 -5.22 1.84 -10.66
CA PHE A 100 -4.60 0.78 -9.88
C PHE A 100 -5.45 -0.48 -9.82
N ALA A 101 -6.77 -0.35 -9.66
CA ALA A 101 -7.69 -1.50 -9.68
C ALA A 101 -7.68 -2.24 -11.03
N ALA A 102 -7.63 -1.50 -12.15
CA ALA A 102 -7.53 -2.08 -13.48
C ALA A 102 -6.18 -2.79 -13.70
N ALA A 103 -5.06 -2.17 -13.30
CA ALA A 103 -3.73 -2.77 -13.38
C ALA A 103 -3.60 -4.05 -12.52
N CYS A 104 -4.18 -4.01 -11.32
CA CYS A 104 -4.28 -5.16 -10.42
C CYS A 104 -5.10 -6.31 -11.04
N SER A 105 -6.24 -6.00 -11.67
CA SER A 105 -7.09 -7.01 -12.30
C SER A 105 -6.39 -7.74 -13.46
N VAL A 106 -5.64 -7.01 -14.29
CA VAL A 106 -4.85 -7.61 -15.38
C VAL A 106 -3.76 -8.54 -14.85
N ARG A 107 -3.17 -8.21 -13.70
CA ARG A 107 -2.09 -9.02 -13.10
C ARG A 107 -2.58 -10.27 -12.36
N LEU A 108 -3.82 -10.31 -11.84
CA LEU A 108 -4.41 -11.54 -11.25
C LEU A 108 -5.07 -12.46 -12.26
N ALA A 109 -5.56 -11.91 -13.38
CA ALA A 109 -6.20 -12.71 -14.41
C ALA A 109 -5.19 -13.45 -15.31
N GLY A 110 -3.88 -13.26 -15.08
CA GLY A 110 -2.78 -13.88 -15.80
C GLY A 110 -2.33 -15.20 -15.19
#